data_AF-A0A075MPC0-F1
#
_entry.id   AF-A0A075MPC0-F1
#
_cell.length_a   1.000
_cell.length_b   1.000
_cell.length_c   1.000
_cell.angle_alpha   90.00
_cell.angle_beta   90.00
_cell.angle_gamma   90.00
#
_symmetry.space_group_name_H-M   'P 1'
#
loop_
_entity.id
_entity.type
_entity.pdbx_description
1 polymer ?
#
loop_
_entity_poly.entity_id
_entity_poly.type
_entity_poly.pdbx_seq_one_letter_code
_entity_poly.pdbx_strand_id
1 'polypeptide(L)'
;MKKKVKAKAKARKRAKVVAKNKPRRAKKIIRLAQKKSRPKKAKMAPAAAKKVVRIMGHGQFTVDARTLKRLNDIDSELVEMVASEKADDVGFKKKLAELNQITIKHGKAVEPGEIVRSDIILPSADLPVDEAKKLFVGEGVIPEN
;
A
#
# COMPACT_ATOMS: atom_id res chain seq x y z
N MET A 1 60.16 -40.17 42.20
CA MET A 1 60.42 -39.27 43.36
C MET A 1 59.11 -38.76 43.93
N LYS A 2 58.95 -38.86 45.26
CA LYS A 2 58.14 -38.00 46.18
C LYS A 2 56.61 -37.90 45.91
N LYS A 3 55.80 -38.56 46.76
CA LYS A 3 55.06 -37.96 47.92
C LYS A 3 53.88 -37.07 47.48
N LYS A 4 52.70 -37.02 48.11
CA LYS A 4 51.99 -37.73 49.18
C LYS A 4 50.70 -36.90 49.40
N VAL A 5 49.59 -37.55 49.78
CA VAL A 5 48.47 -37.06 50.63
C VAL A 5 47.50 -35.95 50.15
N LYS A 6 46.19 -36.25 50.20
CA LYS A 6 45.17 -35.80 51.21
C LYS A 6 43.77 -36.15 50.65
N ALA A 7 43.09 -37.20 51.10
CA ALA A 7 42.37 -37.42 52.36
C ALA A 7 41.06 -36.64 52.52
N LYS A 8 39.97 -37.41 52.71
CA LYS A 8 38.75 -37.14 53.53
C LYS A 8 37.82 -36.02 53.04
N ALA A 9 36.50 -36.04 53.22
CA ALA A 9 35.51 -36.90 53.87
C ALA A 9 34.13 -36.30 53.47
N LYS A 10 33.13 -37.13 53.11
CA LYS A 10 31.98 -37.57 53.94
C LYS A 10 30.88 -36.51 54.14
N ALA A 11 29.65 -37.03 54.13
CA ALA A 11 28.36 -36.46 54.56
C ALA A 11 27.52 -35.80 53.45
N ARG A 12 26.21 -36.01 53.34
CA ARG A 12 25.24 -36.78 54.15
C ARG A 12 23.97 -36.99 53.30
N LYS A 13 23.26 -38.06 53.63
CA LYS A 13 22.01 -38.55 53.03
C LYS A 13 20.79 -37.66 53.31
N ARG A 14 19.73 -37.96 52.53
CA ARG A 14 18.26 -37.91 52.79
C ARG A 14 17.52 -36.68 52.22
N ALA A 15 16.28 -36.77 51.73
CA ALA A 15 15.40 -37.84 51.23
C ALA A 15 14.07 -37.18 50.84
N LYS A 16 13.37 -37.75 49.84
CA LYS A 16 11.94 -37.60 49.50
C LYS A 16 11.52 -36.19 49.01
N VAL A 17 10.60 -36.02 48.05
CA VAL A 17 9.18 -36.45 48.05
C VAL A 17 8.72 -36.43 46.56
N VAL A 18 8.30 -37.56 45.98
CA VAL A 18 6.91 -37.86 45.51
C VAL A 18 6.34 -36.77 44.57
N ALA A 19 6.07 -37.02 43.28
CA ALA A 19 4.89 -37.71 42.76
C ALA A 19 5.08 -37.92 41.23
N LYS A 20 4.91 -39.13 40.67
CA LYS A 20 3.65 -39.64 40.04
C LYS A 20 3.02 -38.64 39.06
N ASN A 21 2.56 -38.97 37.85
CA ASN A 21 2.51 -40.18 37.03
C ASN A 21 1.82 -39.75 35.71
N LYS A 22 2.40 -40.14 34.56
CA LYS A 22 1.80 -40.47 33.23
C LYS A 22 0.57 -39.74 32.62
N PRO A 23 0.45 -39.77 31.27
CA PRO A 23 -0.32 -38.83 30.47
C PRO A 23 -1.82 -39.17 30.45
N ARG A 24 -2.66 -38.14 30.31
CA ARG A 24 -4.11 -38.30 30.07
C ARG A 24 -4.54 -37.53 28.83
N ARG A 25 -5.13 -38.28 27.91
CA ARG A 25 -5.76 -37.87 26.65
C ARG A 25 -7.22 -37.48 26.93
N ALA A 26 -7.77 -36.62 26.06
CA ALA A 26 -9.19 -36.27 25.86
C ALA A 26 -9.76 -35.20 26.82
N LYS A 27 -10.55 -34.18 26.42
CA LYS A 27 -11.56 -34.07 25.35
C LYS A 27 -11.85 -32.57 25.03
N LYS A 28 -12.10 -32.28 23.73
CA LYS A 28 -13.22 -31.48 23.14
C LYS A 28 -13.37 -29.98 23.49
N ILE A 29 -13.30 -29.09 22.49
CA ILE A 29 -14.33 -28.08 22.13
C ILE A 29 -14.18 -27.73 20.62
N ILE A 30 -15.27 -27.86 19.87
CA ILE A 30 -15.44 -27.36 18.50
C ILE A 30 -15.59 -25.83 18.60
N ARG A 31 -14.72 -25.05 17.97
CA ARG A 31 -15.00 -23.63 17.71
C ARG A 31 -14.73 -23.31 16.24
N LEU A 32 -15.79 -23.45 15.45
CA LEU A 32 -15.94 -22.75 14.19
C LEU A 32 -16.04 -21.25 14.55
N ALA A 33 -14.97 -20.48 14.34
CA ALA A 33 -15.02 -19.03 14.43
C ALA A 33 -13.99 -18.44 13.48
N GLN A 34 -14.52 -17.97 12.35
CA GLN A 34 -13.90 -17.05 11.42
C GLN A 34 -13.14 -15.95 12.18
N LYS A 35 -11.85 -15.76 11.89
CA LYS A 35 -11.15 -14.50 12.15
C LYS A 35 -10.07 -14.30 11.09
N LYS A 36 -10.49 -13.58 10.03
CA LYS A 36 -9.72 -12.62 9.23
C LYS A 36 -8.20 -12.81 9.35
N SER A 37 -7.64 -13.62 8.46
CA SER A 37 -6.24 -13.50 8.07
C SER A 37 -6.04 -12.10 7.49
N ARG A 38 -5.58 -11.22 8.36
CA ARG A 38 -5.01 -9.88 8.13
C ARG A 38 -4.54 -9.72 6.68
N PRO A 39 -5.01 -8.70 5.91
CA PRO A 39 -4.30 -8.34 4.70
C PRO A 39 -2.86 -8.03 5.11
N LYS A 40 -1.92 -8.67 4.42
CA LYS A 40 -0.49 -8.50 4.63
C LYS A 40 -0.21 -7.00 4.63
N LYS A 41 0.21 -6.49 5.79
CA LYS A 41 0.71 -5.13 5.99
C LYS A 41 1.85 -4.94 5.00
N ALA A 42 1.55 -4.43 3.81
CA ALA A 42 2.54 -4.05 2.83
C ALA A 42 3.41 -3.02 3.54
N LYS A 43 4.67 -3.40 3.80
CA LYS A 43 5.68 -2.57 4.44
C LYS A 43 5.58 -1.17 3.83
N MET A 44 5.16 -0.21 4.65
CA MET A 44 5.19 1.20 4.29
C MET A 44 6.65 1.53 3.96
N ALA A 45 6.93 1.73 2.67
CA ALA A 45 8.12 2.44 2.24
C ALA A 45 8.16 3.79 2.99
N PRO A 46 9.36 4.27 3.38
CA PRO A 46 9.52 5.49 4.14
C PRO A 46 8.91 6.65 3.35
N ALA A 47 8.43 7.67 4.06
CA ALA A 47 7.62 8.79 3.60
C ALA A 47 8.13 9.45 2.31
N ALA A 48 7.82 8.86 1.16
CA ALA A 48 7.74 9.58 -0.11
C ALA A 48 6.43 10.35 -0.08
N ALA A 49 6.46 11.64 -0.43
CA ALA A 49 5.27 12.48 -0.51
C ALA A 49 4.13 11.72 -1.21
N LYS A 50 3.01 11.56 -0.51
CA LYS A 50 1.81 10.90 -1.02
C LYS A 50 0.82 11.99 -1.37
N LYS A 51 0.40 12.04 -2.63
CA LYS A 51 -0.62 12.96 -3.11
C LYS A 51 -1.93 12.21 -3.30
N VAL A 52 -3.04 12.91 -3.10
CA VAL A 52 -4.38 12.33 -3.28
C VAL A 52 -4.95 12.82 -4.60
N VAL A 53 -5.17 11.88 -5.50
CA VAL A 53 -5.71 12.11 -6.84
C VAL A 53 -7.17 11.68 -6.84
N ARG A 54 -8.07 12.60 -7.20
CA ARG A 54 -9.49 12.33 -7.41
C ARG A 54 -9.74 12.13 -8.89
N ILE A 55 -10.36 11.02 -9.24
CA ILE A 55 -10.88 10.80 -10.60
C ILE A 55 -12.40 10.97 -10.53
N MET A 56 -12.94 11.85 -11.37
CA MET A 56 -14.39 12.04 -11.47
C MET A 56 -15.09 10.70 -11.78
N GLY A 57 -16.06 10.31 -10.96
CA GLY A 57 -16.79 9.04 -11.12
C GLY A 57 -16.10 7.79 -10.54
N HIS A 58 -14.78 7.80 -10.29
CA HIS A 58 -14.05 6.64 -9.76
C HIS A 58 -13.61 6.79 -8.30
N GLY A 59 -13.60 8.02 -7.76
CA GLY A 59 -13.28 8.28 -6.36
C GLY A 59 -11.86 8.81 -6.14
N GLN A 60 -11.30 8.56 -4.96
CA GLN A 60 -10.01 9.09 -4.54
C GLN A 60 -8.95 7.99 -4.46
N PHE A 61 -7.75 8.30 -4.90
CA PHE A 61 -6.60 7.40 -4.98
C PHE A 61 -5.36 8.09 -4.42
N THR A 62 -4.67 7.43 -3.51
CA THR A 62 -3.40 7.90 -2.97
C THR A 62 -2.27 7.39 -3.84
N VAL A 63 -1.51 8.30 -4.45
CA VAL A 63 -0.35 7.99 -5.30
C VAL A 63 0.95 8.33 -4.58
N ASP A 64 1.99 7.53 -4.81
CA ASP A 64 3.34 7.82 -4.36
C ASP A 64 4.07 8.75 -5.34
N ALA A 65 5.18 9.37 -4.90
CA ALA A 65 5.97 10.27 -5.73
C ALA A 65 6.47 9.68 -7.06
N ARG A 66 6.75 8.36 -7.16
CA ARG A 66 7.18 7.75 -8.43
C ARG A 66 6.01 7.66 -9.40
N THR A 67 4.85 7.27 -8.90
CA THR A 67 3.61 7.25 -9.68
C THR A 67 3.23 8.67 -10.10
N LEU A 68 3.31 9.64 -9.19
CA LEU A 68 3.06 11.05 -9.48
C LEU A 68 3.93 11.57 -10.62
N LYS A 69 5.23 11.28 -10.60
CA LYS A 69 6.14 11.67 -11.69
C LYS A 69 5.73 11.10 -13.06
N ARG A 70 5.23 9.86 -13.09
CA ARG A 70 4.71 9.24 -14.32
C ARG A 70 3.41 9.88 -14.78
N LEU A 71 2.54 10.24 -13.84
CA LEU A 71 1.30 10.94 -14.18
C LEU A 71 1.61 12.32 -14.75
N ASN A 72 2.58 13.05 -14.17
CA ASN A 72 3.03 14.36 -14.64
C ASN A 72 3.59 14.32 -16.08
N ASP A 73 4.36 13.28 -16.40
CA ASP A 73 4.90 13.04 -17.74
C ASP A 73 3.77 12.93 -18.77
N ILE A 74 2.75 12.11 -18.48
CA ILE A 74 1.59 11.92 -19.36
C ILE A 74 0.69 13.16 -19.39
N ASP A 75 0.56 13.88 -18.28
CA ASP A 75 -0.18 15.15 -18.20
C ASP A 75 0.46 16.21 -19.10
N SER A 76 1.79 16.34 -19.06
CA SER A 76 2.55 17.22 -19.94
C SER A 76 2.34 16.85 -21.42
N GLU A 77 2.41 15.55 -21.76
CA GLU A 77 2.10 15.08 -23.12
C GLU A 77 0.64 15.43 -23.53
N LEU A 78 -0.33 15.32 -22.62
CA LEU A 78 -1.71 15.68 -22.88
C LEU A 78 -1.86 17.18 -23.14
N VAL A 79 -1.23 18.03 -22.32
CA VAL A 79 -1.20 19.50 -22.48
C VAL A 79 -0.60 19.87 -23.84
N GLU A 80 0.53 19.27 -24.22
CA GLU A 80 1.15 19.48 -25.54
C GLU A 80 0.24 19.06 -26.69
N MET A 81 -0.46 17.94 -26.55
CA MET A 81 -1.46 17.49 -27.54
C MET A 81 -2.63 18.47 -27.66
N VAL A 82 -3.09 19.07 -26.56
CA VAL A 82 -4.15 20.08 -26.58
C VAL A 82 -3.67 21.39 -27.20
N ALA A 83 -2.43 21.79 -26.91
CA ALA A 83 -1.82 23.00 -27.43
C ALA A 83 -1.56 22.94 -28.94
N SER A 84 -1.43 21.74 -29.51
CA SER A 84 -1.30 21.54 -30.95
C SER A 84 -2.63 21.78 -31.66
N GLU A 85 -2.64 22.63 -32.70
CA GLU A 85 -3.84 22.89 -33.51
C GLU A 85 -4.38 21.64 -34.25
N LYS A 86 -3.59 20.55 -34.30
CA LYS A 86 -4.00 19.23 -34.81
C LYS A 86 -4.27 18.23 -33.68
N ALA A 87 -4.90 18.68 -32.59
CA ALA A 87 -5.14 17.84 -31.43
C ALA A 87 -6.02 16.62 -31.77
N ASP A 88 -5.38 15.47 -32.05
CA ASP A 88 -6.04 14.19 -32.32
C ASP A 88 -6.92 13.77 -31.13
N ASP A 89 -8.24 13.92 -31.25
CA ASP A 89 -9.19 13.60 -30.18
C ASP A 89 -9.09 12.14 -29.73
N VAL A 90 -8.85 11.23 -30.68
CA VAL A 90 -8.68 9.81 -30.42
C VAL A 90 -7.39 9.53 -29.65
N GLY A 91 -6.30 10.24 -29.99
CA GLY A 91 -5.00 10.13 -29.30
C GLY A 91 -5.09 10.65 -27.87
N PHE A 92 -5.66 11.83 -27.70
CA PHE A 92 -5.89 12.46 -26.40
C PHE A 92 -6.74 11.56 -25.49
N LYS A 93 -7.87 11.04 -25.99
CA LYS A 93 -8.74 10.15 -25.19
C LYS A 93 -8.02 8.88 -24.74
N LYS A 94 -7.18 8.30 -25.60
CA LYS A 94 -6.37 7.12 -25.25
C LYS A 94 -5.38 7.43 -24.14
N LYS A 95 -4.65 8.55 -24.24
CA LYS A 95 -3.70 8.99 -23.22
C LYS A 95 -4.38 9.36 -21.90
N LEU A 96 -5.54 10.02 -21.93
CA LEU A 96 -6.33 10.31 -20.73
C LEU A 96 -6.83 9.02 -20.04
N ALA A 97 -7.27 8.03 -20.82
CA ALA A 97 -7.63 6.73 -20.29
C ALA A 97 -6.43 6.00 -19.67
N GLU A 98 -5.25 6.10 -20.29
CA GLU A 98 -4.00 5.56 -19.76
C GLU A 98 -3.61 6.22 -18.43
N LEU A 99 -3.67 7.56 -18.34
CA LEU A 99 -3.40 8.33 -17.13
C LEU A 99 -4.33 7.91 -15.97
N ASN A 100 -5.63 7.78 -16.25
CA ASN A 100 -6.60 7.27 -15.28
C ASN A 100 -6.30 5.82 -14.87
N GLN A 101 -5.97 4.94 -15.82
CA GLN A 101 -5.62 3.56 -15.52
C GLN A 101 -4.36 3.43 -14.67
N ILE A 102 -3.33 4.25 -14.91
CA ILE A 102 -2.10 4.25 -14.10
C ILE A 102 -2.44 4.66 -12.67
N THR A 103 -3.27 5.69 -12.50
CA THR A 103 -3.75 6.13 -11.18
C THR A 103 -4.51 5.01 -10.46
N ILE A 104 -5.38 4.27 -11.16
CA ILE A 104 -6.15 3.17 -10.56
C ILE A 104 -5.25 1.95 -10.25
N LYS A 105 -4.31 1.62 -11.15
CA LYS A 105 -3.42 0.44 -11.02
C LYS A 105 -2.32 0.62 -10.00
N HIS A 106 -1.71 1.81 -9.96
CA HIS A 106 -0.56 2.10 -9.09
C HIS A 106 -0.97 2.89 -7.83
N GLY A 107 -2.07 3.64 -7.88
CA GLY A 107 -2.64 4.30 -6.73
C GLY A 107 -3.35 3.34 -5.79
N LYS A 108 -3.52 3.78 -4.55
CA LYS A 108 -4.31 3.06 -3.53
C LYS A 108 -5.65 3.74 -3.38
N ALA A 109 -6.74 3.02 -3.66
CA ALA A 109 -8.08 3.52 -3.41
C ALA A 109 -8.24 3.94 -1.94
N VAL A 110 -8.77 5.13 -1.72
CA VAL A 110 -9.07 5.66 -0.39
C VAL A 110 -10.37 5.04 0.10
N GLU A 111 -10.43 4.65 1.38
CA GLU A 111 -11.64 4.06 1.95
C GLU A 111 -12.76 5.12 2.03
N PRO A 112 -14.03 4.75 1.74
CA PRO A 112 -15.14 5.69 1.72
C PRO A 112 -15.48 6.29 3.10
N GLY A 113 -14.96 5.73 4.19
CA GLY A 113 -15.08 6.29 5.54
C GLY A 113 -14.00 7.31 5.90
N GLU A 114 -12.98 7.51 5.06
CA GLU A 114 -11.87 8.42 5.32
C GLU A 114 -12.09 9.74 4.55
N ILE A 115 -12.28 10.86 5.29
CA ILE A 115 -12.41 12.19 4.69
C ILE A 115 -11.00 12.73 4.42
N VAL A 116 -10.54 12.57 3.18
CA VAL A 116 -9.24 13.05 2.72
C VAL A 116 -9.44 14.19 1.71
N ARG A 117 -8.60 15.22 1.78
CA ARG A 117 -8.54 16.28 0.76
C ARG A 117 -7.82 15.76 -0.48
N SER A 118 -8.37 16.04 -1.65
CA SER A 118 -7.70 15.78 -2.93
C SER A 118 -6.72 16.90 -3.26
N ASP A 119 -5.47 16.55 -3.54
CA ASP A 119 -4.47 17.46 -4.10
C ASP A 119 -4.69 17.69 -5.60
N ILE A 120 -5.22 16.69 -6.31
CA ILE A 120 -5.32 16.66 -7.79
C ILE A 120 -6.72 16.16 -8.17
N ILE A 121 -7.33 16.75 -9.21
CA ILE A 121 -8.65 16.34 -9.72
C ILE A 121 -8.57 16.03 -11.21
N LEU A 122 -8.56 14.75 -11.56
CA LEU A 122 -8.52 14.26 -12.92
C LEU A 122 -9.93 14.11 -13.53
N PRO A 123 -10.12 14.54 -14.78
CA PRO A 123 -11.33 14.22 -15.52
C PRO A 123 -11.41 12.73 -15.83
N SER A 124 -12.63 12.20 -15.89
CA SER A 124 -12.84 10.82 -16.34
C SER A 124 -12.51 10.69 -17.82
N ALA A 125 -12.07 9.50 -18.23
CA ALA A 125 -11.92 9.14 -19.64
C ALA A 125 -13.27 9.06 -20.39
N ASP A 126 -14.39 9.03 -19.66
CA ASP A 126 -15.74 9.09 -20.22
C ASP A 126 -16.17 10.51 -20.62
N LEU A 127 -15.48 11.53 -20.11
CA LEU A 127 -15.78 12.94 -20.38
C LEU A 127 -15.49 13.26 -21.87
N PRO A 128 -16.31 14.08 -22.56
CA PRO A 128 -16.04 14.47 -23.94
C PRO A 128 -14.66 15.14 -24.06
N VAL A 129 -13.94 14.82 -25.13
CA VAL A 129 -12.55 15.27 -25.32
C VAL A 129 -12.44 16.78 -25.31
N ASP A 130 -13.39 17.51 -25.89
CA ASP A 130 -13.41 18.98 -25.89
C ASP A 130 -13.45 19.58 -24.48
N GLU A 131 -14.26 19.00 -23.57
CA GLU A 131 -14.31 19.45 -22.17
C GLU A 131 -13.08 19.03 -21.40
N ALA A 132 -12.57 17.81 -21.64
CA ALA A 132 -11.37 17.33 -20.99
C ALA A 132 -10.18 18.21 -21.39
N LYS A 133 -10.03 18.52 -22.68
CA LYS A 133 -8.99 19.40 -23.21
C LYS A 133 -8.95 20.75 -22.50
N LYS A 134 -10.10 21.35 -22.20
CA LYS A 134 -10.19 22.63 -21.46
C LYS A 134 -9.57 22.57 -20.06
N LEU A 135 -9.49 21.38 -19.45
CA LEU A 135 -8.86 21.17 -18.15
C LEU A 135 -7.33 21.03 -18.25
N PHE A 136 -6.80 20.66 -19.41
CA PHE A 136 -5.36 20.53 -19.67
C PHE A 136 -4.80 21.71 -20.49
N VAL A 137 -5.43 22.89 -20.42
CA VAL A 137 -4.90 24.11 -21.04
C VAL A 137 -4.01 24.85 -20.03
N GLY A 138 -2.77 25.17 -20.40
CA GLY A 138 -1.83 25.91 -19.54
C GLY A 138 -0.86 25.00 -18.81
N GLU A 139 -0.89 24.98 -17.47
CA GLU A 139 0.00 24.17 -16.62
C GLU A 139 -0.42 22.69 -16.49
N GLY A 140 -1.56 22.30 -17.06
CA GLY A 140 -2.11 20.95 -16.87
C GLY A 140 -2.85 20.77 -15.55
N VAL A 141 -3.14 19.52 -15.19
CA VAL A 141 -3.97 19.19 -14.01
C VAL A 141 -3.11 18.76 -12.83
N ILE A 142 -1.84 18.40 -13.08
CA ILE A 142 -0.92 17.88 -12.07
C ILE A 142 0.06 18.97 -11.62
N PRO A 143 0.03 19.40 -10.35
CA PRO A 143 0.93 20.43 -9.85
C PRO A 143 2.35 19.88 -9.67
N GLU A 144 3.37 20.62 -10.11
CA GLU A 144 4.79 20.25 -10.06
C GLU A 144 5.48 20.42 -8.67
N ASN A 145 4.70 20.59 -7.59
CA ASN A 145 5.20 21.14 -6.31
C ASN A 145 5.36 20.12 -5.16
#